data_AF-A0A966FD24-F1
#
_entry.id   AF-A0A966FD24-F1
#
_cell.length_a   1.000
_cell.length_b   1.000
_cell.length_c   1.000
_cell.angle_alpha   90.00
_cell.angle_beta   90.00
_cell.angle_gamma   90.00
#
_symmetry.space_group_name_H-M   'P 1'
#
loop_
_entity.id
_entity.type
_entity.pdbx_description
1 polymer ?
#
loop_
_entity_poly.entity_id
_entity_poly.type
_entity_poly.pdbx_seq_one_letter_code
_entity_poly.pdbx_strand_id
1 'polypeptide(L)'
;MKNVLMHWRWLIPLLLFSSDACAWGLYTHIYFAQLLLWAVPLTDPRFRRAVMTCPRLVLAGACLPDLSLVGRYHDAPALDGTHCWEQAQRQLRLAQTDAERALALGYASHLLVDVIAHNHFVPAHEKMWGEVPWVTHAIAEWAMDRHIQRQLFATPAALCNTHRNQMAAFIEQHFDCTRHNAWRSLRTLSRADALLRGSRLHSLCYRGARVADDRLRQRFNHYLR
;
A
#
# COMPACT_ATOMS: atom_id res chain seq x y z
N MET A 1 -8.71 37.93 7.98
CA MET A 1 -8.93 37.05 6.80
C MET A 1 -7.97 37.28 5.62
N LYS A 2 -7.05 38.26 5.65
CA LYS A 2 -6.11 38.54 4.53
C LYS A 2 -4.80 37.73 4.55
N ASN A 3 -4.45 37.10 5.68
CA ASN A 3 -3.15 36.40 5.83
C ASN A 3 -3.18 34.90 5.48
N VAL A 4 -4.36 34.29 5.33
CA VAL A 4 -4.46 32.87 4.95
C VAL A 4 -4.15 32.69 3.46
N LEU A 5 -4.52 33.64 2.59
CA LEU A 5 -4.14 33.61 1.19
C LEU A 5 -2.64 33.80 0.98
N MET A 6 -1.91 34.50 1.86
CA MET A 6 -0.48 34.80 1.62
C MET A 6 0.43 33.56 1.70
N HIS A 7 -0.07 32.46 2.29
CA HIS A 7 0.68 31.22 2.46
C HIS A 7 0.34 30.15 1.41
N TRP A 8 -0.54 30.45 0.45
CA TRP A 8 -0.90 29.49 -0.61
C TRP A 8 0.31 29.09 -1.46
N ARG A 9 1.25 30.03 -1.65
CA ARG A 9 2.50 29.82 -2.40
C ARG A 9 3.48 28.92 -1.64
N TRP A 10 3.34 28.83 -0.32
CA TRP A 10 4.11 27.92 0.53
C TRP A 10 3.50 26.52 0.59
N LEU A 11 2.19 26.37 0.33
CA LEU A 11 1.57 25.05 0.16
C LEU A 11 2.16 24.29 -1.05
N ILE A 12 2.60 24.99 -2.10
CA ILE A 12 3.13 24.35 -3.31
C ILE A 12 4.46 23.63 -3.03
N PRO A 13 5.50 24.25 -2.43
CA PRO A 13 6.70 23.52 -1.99
C PRO A 13 6.42 22.42 -0.97
N LEU A 14 5.47 22.64 -0.05
CA LEU A 14 5.04 21.63 0.94
C LEU A 14 4.30 20.43 0.30
N LEU A 15 3.68 20.61 -0.87
CA LEU A 15 3.13 19.52 -1.69
C LEU A 15 4.18 18.87 -2.60
N LEU A 16 5.29 19.57 -2.89
CA LEU A 16 6.35 19.12 -3.81
C LEU A 16 7.57 18.51 -3.08
N PHE A 17 7.69 18.67 -1.77
CA PHE A 17 8.76 18.10 -0.91
C PHE A 17 8.21 17.08 0.10
N SER A 18 7.59 16.02 -0.40
CA SER A 18 7.41 14.79 0.37
C SER A 18 7.99 13.63 -0.43
N SER A 19 9.31 13.47 -0.35
CA SER A 19 10.04 12.34 -0.93
C SER A 19 9.61 10.98 -0.37
N ASP A 20 8.88 10.99 0.75
CA ASP A 20 8.37 9.80 1.45
C ASP A 20 6.94 9.43 1.03
N ALA A 21 6.35 10.13 0.06
CA ALA A 21 5.01 9.85 -0.46
C ALA A 21 4.98 8.86 -1.64
N CYS A 22 6.08 8.12 -1.87
CA CYS A 22 6.14 6.99 -2.80
C CYS A 22 5.50 5.75 -2.16
N ALA A 23 4.21 5.54 -2.46
CA ALA A 23 3.51 4.24 -2.58
C ALA A 23 2.01 4.47 -2.40
N TRP A 24 1.26 4.71 -3.47
CA TRP A 24 -0.21 4.72 -3.38
C TRP A 24 -0.83 3.89 -4.49
N GLY A 25 -0.63 2.58 -4.37
CA GLY A 25 -1.48 1.56 -4.97
C GLY A 25 -2.00 0.56 -3.94
N LEU A 26 -2.58 0.99 -2.81
CA LEU A 26 -3.09 0.11 -1.74
C LEU A 26 -3.95 -1.07 -2.26
N TYR A 27 -4.73 -0.85 -3.33
CA TYR A 27 -5.53 -1.92 -3.92
C TYR A 27 -4.65 -2.90 -4.69
N THR A 28 -3.63 -2.41 -5.39
CA THR A 28 -2.61 -3.19 -6.08
C THR A 28 -1.87 -4.15 -5.14
N HIS A 29 -1.44 -3.70 -3.96
CA HIS A 29 -0.79 -4.59 -2.99
C HIS A 29 -1.74 -5.69 -2.50
N ILE A 30 -3.01 -5.37 -2.23
CA ILE A 30 -4.02 -6.39 -1.89
C ILE A 30 -4.25 -7.36 -3.06
N TYR A 31 -4.31 -6.86 -4.29
CA TYR A 31 -4.51 -7.69 -5.49
C TYR A 31 -3.39 -8.72 -5.68
N PHE A 32 -2.14 -8.34 -5.47
CA PHE A 32 -1.04 -9.31 -5.57
C PHE A 32 -0.95 -10.22 -4.34
N ALA A 33 -1.26 -9.70 -3.15
CA ALA A 33 -1.33 -10.53 -1.95
C ALA A 33 -2.45 -11.59 -2.04
N GLN A 34 -3.57 -11.31 -2.72
CA GLN A 34 -4.56 -12.37 -3.01
C GLN A 34 -4.01 -13.39 -4.00
N LEU A 35 -3.32 -12.98 -5.07
CA LEU A 35 -2.72 -13.92 -6.02
C LEU A 35 -1.69 -14.83 -5.33
N LEU A 36 -0.93 -14.30 -4.37
CA LEU A 36 0.00 -15.09 -3.54
C LEU A 36 -0.71 -16.27 -2.86
N LEU A 37 -1.95 -16.09 -2.39
CA LEU A 37 -2.72 -17.16 -1.74
C LEU A 37 -3.05 -18.33 -2.69
N TRP A 38 -3.24 -18.04 -3.98
CA TRP A 38 -3.74 -19.01 -4.95
C TRP A 38 -2.65 -19.57 -5.87
N ALA A 39 -1.68 -18.75 -6.24
CA ALA A 39 -0.77 -19.02 -7.35
C ALA A 39 0.64 -19.45 -6.91
N VAL A 40 1.03 -19.18 -5.66
CA VAL A 40 2.40 -19.43 -5.21
C VAL A 40 2.47 -20.73 -4.40
N PRO A 41 3.17 -21.76 -4.88
CA PRO A 41 3.38 -23.00 -4.15
C PRO A 41 4.38 -22.75 -3.02
N LEU A 42 3.88 -22.38 -1.83
CA LEU A 42 4.72 -22.19 -0.64
C LEU A 42 5.31 -23.53 -0.19
N THR A 43 6.64 -23.65 -0.33
CA THR A 43 7.40 -24.86 -0.01
C THR A 43 7.59 -25.04 1.49
N ASP A 44 7.68 -23.95 2.26
CA ASP A 44 7.71 -24.00 3.71
C ASP A 44 6.32 -24.32 4.28
N PRO A 45 6.16 -25.47 4.98
CA PRO A 45 4.86 -25.90 5.51
C PRO A 45 4.29 -24.94 6.56
N ARG A 46 5.13 -24.14 7.24
CA ARG A 46 4.69 -23.14 8.23
C ARG A 46 3.92 -22.01 7.56
N PHE A 47 4.46 -21.47 6.47
CA PHE A 47 3.80 -20.41 5.70
C PHE A 47 2.59 -20.95 4.93
N ARG A 48 2.68 -22.18 4.40
CA ARG A 48 1.52 -22.85 3.80
C ARG A 48 0.36 -22.97 4.79
N ARG A 49 0.64 -23.42 6.02
CA ARG A 49 -0.36 -23.49 7.10
C ARG A 49 -0.91 -22.10 7.42
N ALA A 50 -0.04 -21.12 7.62
CA ALA A 50 -0.43 -19.74 7.93
C ALA A 50 -1.38 -19.14 6.87
N VAL A 51 -1.09 -19.35 5.59
CA VAL A 51 -1.93 -18.92 4.47
C VAL A 51 -3.31 -19.59 4.50
N MET A 52 -3.38 -20.89 4.79
CA MET A 52 -4.66 -21.61 4.88
C MET A 52 -5.48 -21.20 6.10
N THR A 53 -4.84 -21.00 7.25
CA THR A 53 -5.52 -20.65 8.52
C THR A 53 -5.90 -19.18 8.59
N CYS A 54 -5.06 -18.29 8.06
CA CYS A 54 -5.17 -16.84 8.22
C CYS A 54 -5.07 -16.06 6.89
N PRO A 55 -5.80 -16.42 5.82
CA PRO A 55 -5.64 -15.81 4.49
C PRO A 55 -5.91 -14.30 4.49
N ARG A 56 -6.89 -13.85 5.27
CA ARG A 56 -7.21 -12.41 5.39
C ARG A 56 -6.09 -11.60 6.07
N LEU A 57 -5.29 -12.24 6.92
CA LEU A 57 -4.14 -11.58 7.55
C LEU A 57 -2.97 -11.43 6.58
N VAL A 58 -2.86 -12.27 5.55
CA VAL A 58 -1.90 -12.02 4.46
C VAL A 58 -2.28 -10.74 3.72
N LEU A 59 -3.56 -10.59 3.37
CA LEU A 59 -4.03 -9.35 2.73
C LEU A 59 -3.84 -8.14 3.65
N ALA A 60 -4.17 -8.26 4.94
CA ALA A 60 -3.96 -7.19 5.89
C ALA A 60 -2.47 -6.82 6.04
N GLY A 61 -1.58 -7.82 6.02
CA GLY A 61 -0.14 -7.63 6.09
C GLY A 61 0.41 -6.80 4.94
N ALA A 62 -0.18 -6.92 3.75
CA ALA A 62 0.20 -6.13 2.58
C ALA A 62 -0.15 -4.63 2.68
N CYS A 63 -0.93 -4.21 3.68
CA CYS A 63 -1.16 -2.79 3.99
C CYS A 63 -0.12 -2.20 4.96
N LEU A 64 0.70 -3.03 5.61
CA LEU A 64 1.53 -2.58 6.72
C LEU A 64 2.66 -1.64 6.30
N PRO A 65 3.35 -1.83 5.15
CA PRO A 65 4.42 -0.91 4.80
C PRO A 65 3.95 0.52 4.57
N ASP A 66 2.76 0.72 4.02
CA ASP A 66 2.11 2.04 3.85
C ASP A 66 1.85 2.81 5.15
N LEU A 67 2.13 2.22 6.32
CA LEU A 67 2.10 2.97 7.57
C LEU A 67 3.19 4.06 7.66
N SER A 68 4.25 3.99 6.85
CA SER A 68 5.24 5.08 6.72
C SER A 68 4.60 6.42 6.34
N LEU A 69 3.48 6.39 5.62
CA LEU A 69 2.75 7.57 5.19
C LEU A 69 2.07 8.31 6.35
N VAL A 70 1.77 7.60 7.44
CA VAL A 70 0.94 8.12 8.54
C VAL A 70 1.60 8.01 9.91
N GLY A 71 2.67 7.23 10.05
CA GLY A 71 3.36 6.95 11.32
C GLY A 71 3.85 8.22 12.01
N ARG A 72 4.42 9.15 11.24
CA ARG A 72 4.85 10.47 11.72
C ARG A 72 3.76 11.31 12.39
N TYR A 73 2.47 11.07 12.10
CA TYR A 73 1.36 11.82 12.71
C TYR A 73 0.90 11.25 14.05
N HIS A 74 1.46 10.12 14.50
CA HIS A 74 1.04 9.43 15.74
C HIS A 74 2.23 8.99 16.59
N ASP A 75 3.32 9.76 16.62
CA ASP A 75 4.50 9.47 17.44
C ASP A 75 5.04 8.04 17.22
N ALA A 76 5.08 7.63 15.95
CA ALA A 76 5.54 6.30 15.53
C ALA A 76 6.64 6.38 14.46
N PRO A 77 7.80 7.00 14.76
CA PRO A 77 8.89 7.18 13.79
C PRO A 77 9.49 5.85 13.30
N ALA A 78 9.40 4.79 14.12
CA ALA A 78 9.82 3.45 13.71
C ALA A 78 9.05 2.89 12.50
N LEU A 79 7.90 3.50 12.13
CA LEU A 79 7.12 3.12 10.96
C LEU A 79 7.55 3.83 9.68
N ASP A 80 8.45 4.83 9.73
CA ASP A 80 8.88 5.56 8.53
C ASP A 80 9.75 4.67 7.61
N GLY A 81 10.55 3.78 8.20
CA GLY A 81 11.47 2.87 7.49
C GLY A 81 10.88 1.51 7.11
N THR A 82 9.58 1.41 6.88
CA THR A 82 8.94 0.12 6.59
C THR A 82 9.30 -0.47 5.23
N HIS A 83 9.70 0.34 4.26
CA HIS A 83 10.05 -0.12 2.92
C HIS A 83 11.50 -0.66 2.84
N CYS A 84 11.80 -1.64 3.71
CA CYS A 84 13.13 -2.18 3.94
C CYS A 84 13.09 -3.72 3.94
N TRP A 85 13.93 -4.33 3.10
CA TRP A 85 13.97 -5.79 2.94
C TRP A 85 14.47 -6.50 4.19
N GLU A 86 15.42 -5.91 4.92
CA GLU A 86 15.94 -6.43 6.17
C GLU A 86 14.83 -6.54 7.22
N GLN A 87 13.91 -5.57 7.25
CA GLN A 87 12.74 -5.59 8.12
C GLN A 87 11.77 -6.72 7.72
N ALA A 88 11.46 -6.89 6.44
CA ALA A 88 10.61 -7.99 5.96
C ALA A 88 11.21 -9.36 6.27
N GLN A 89 12.51 -9.55 6.01
CA GLN A 89 13.23 -10.78 6.33
C GLN A 89 13.23 -11.05 7.83
N ARG A 90 13.45 -10.02 8.66
CA ARG A 90 13.39 -10.14 10.12
C ARG A 90 12.01 -10.58 10.59
N GLN A 91 10.94 -9.99 10.06
CA GLN A 91 9.56 -10.38 10.38
C GLN A 91 9.27 -11.85 9.99
N LEU A 92 9.64 -12.26 8.77
CA LEU A 92 9.46 -13.65 8.31
C LEU A 92 10.20 -14.66 9.20
N ARG A 93 11.41 -14.34 9.65
CA ARG A 93 12.19 -15.21 10.55
C ARG A 93 11.65 -15.27 11.98
N LEU A 94 11.19 -14.14 12.51
CA LEU A 94 10.79 -14.02 13.91
C LEU A 94 9.32 -14.38 14.17
N ALA A 95 8.49 -14.50 13.12
CA ALA A 95 7.07 -14.84 13.24
C ALA A 95 6.84 -16.22 13.89
N GLN A 96 6.18 -16.21 15.04
CA GLN A 96 5.98 -17.40 15.88
C GLN A 96 4.61 -18.06 15.67
N THR A 97 3.59 -17.25 15.40
CA THR A 97 2.22 -17.72 15.19
C THR A 97 1.85 -17.73 13.70
N ASP A 98 0.81 -18.50 13.34
CA ASP A 98 0.29 -18.51 11.98
C ASP A 98 -0.26 -17.13 11.56
N ALA A 99 -0.79 -16.36 12.53
CA ALA A 99 -1.21 -14.98 12.31
C ALA A 99 -0.03 -14.06 11.99
N GLU A 100 1.06 -14.12 12.77
CA GLU A 100 2.28 -13.35 12.50
C GLU A 100 2.90 -13.73 11.15
N ARG A 101 2.96 -15.03 10.83
CA ARG A 101 3.49 -15.51 9.54
C ARG A 101 2.67 -15.01 8.37
N ALA A 102 1.35 -14.99 8.50
CA ALA A 102 0.46 -14.44 7.48
C ALA A 102 0.71 -12.94 7.28
N LEU A 103 0.78 -12.16 8.37
CA LEU A 103 1.07 -10.72 8.30
C LEU A 103 2.45 -10.44 7.69
N ALA A 104 3.49 -11.15 8.12
CA ALA A 104 4.85 -11.02 7.60
C ALA A 104 4.94 -11.40 6.11
N LEU A 105 4.19 -12.43 5.68
CA LEU A 105 4.14 -12.82 4.28
C LEU A 105 3.43 -11.74 3.42
N GLY A 106 2.35 -11.17 3.92
CA GLY A 106 1.68 -10.02 3.29
C GLY A 106 2.60 -8.81 3.17
N TYR A 107 3.34 -8.50 4.24
CA TYR A 107 4.34 -7.43 4.26
C TYR A 107 5.41 -7.64 3.18
N ALA A 108 5.98 -8.84 3.08
CA ALA A 108 6.96 -9.16 2.06
C ALA A 108 6.37 -9.09 0.63
N SER A 109 5.10 -9.50 0.47
CA SER A 109 4.40 -9.37 -0.81
C SER A 109 4.29 -7.91 -1.25
N HIS A 110 4.06 -6.98 -0.32
CA HIS A 110 4.00 -5.55 -0.64
C HIS A 110 5.33 -5.07 -1.24
N LEU A 111 6.46 -5.32 -0.57
CA LEU A 111 7.78 -4.88 -1.07
C LEU A 111 8.13 -5.49 -2.43
N LEU A 112 7.72 -6.74 -2.69
CA LEU A 112 7.91 -7.36 -3.99
C LEU A 112 7.12 -6.64 -5.08
N VAL A 113 5.88 -6.25 -4.78
CA VAL A 113 5.03 -5.51 -5.71
C VAL A 113 5.61 -4.13 -6.00
N ASP A 114 6.18 -3.46 -5.00
CA ASP A 114 6.86 -2.16 -5.18
C ASP A 114 8.03 -2.24 -6.14
N VAL A 115 8.80 -3.34 -6.11
CA VAL A 115 9.89 -3.54 -7.07
C VAL A 115 9.34 -3.52 -8.49
N ILE A 116 8.25 -4.24 -8.75
CA ILE A 116 7.61 -4.26 -10.08
C ILE A 116 7.02 -2.88 -10.40
N ALA A 117 6.34 -2.27 -9.44
CA ALA A 117 5.68 -0.99 -9.60
C ALA A 117 6.68 0.10 -9.99
N HIS A 118 7.75 0.27 -9.22
CA HIS A 118 8.67 1.38 -9.38
C HIS A 118 9.81 1.13 -10.37
N ASN A 119 10.08 -0.12 -10.78
CA ASN A 119 11.08 -0.39 -11.83
C ASN A 119 10.46 -0.57 -13.23
N HIS A 120 9.18 -0.94 -13.32
CA HIS A 120 8.57 -1.30 -14.61
C HIS A 120 7.25 -0.60 -14.90
N PHE A 121 6.34 -0.54 -13.92
CA PHE A 121 5.00 0.02 -14.16
C PHE A 121 5.02 1.54 -14.19
N VAL A 122 5.39 2.18 -13.08
CA VAL A 122 5.38 3.64 -12.93
C VAL A 122 6.27 4.33 -13.96
N PRO A 123 7.56 3.96 -14.15
CA PRO A 123 8.43 4.66 -15.10
C PRO A 123 7.91 4.59 -16.55
N ALA A 124 7.26 3.48 -16.94
CA ALA A 124 6.69 3.34 -18.28
C ALA A 124 5.53 4.31 -18.52
N HIS A 125 4.71 4.56 -17.50
CA HIS A 125 3.57 5.47 -17.60
C HIS A 125 3.97 6.93 -17.42
N GLU A 126 4.98 7.22 -16.58
CA GLU A 126 5.59 8.55 -16.49
C GLU A 126 6.14 9.01 -17.84
N LYS A 127 6.90 8.15 -18.51
CA LYS A 127 7.43 8.43 -19.85
C LYS A 127 6.35 8.63 -20.91
N MET A 128 5.18 7.99 -20.76
CA MET A 128 4.12 8.01 -21.76
C MET A 128 3.15 9.17 -21.59
N TRP A 129 2.84 9.55 -20.35
CA TRP A 129 1.84 10.56 -20.03
C TRP A 129 2.44 11.93 -19.72
N GLY A 130 3.77 12.02 -19.70
CA GLY A 130 4.52 13.22 -19.34
C GLY A 130 4.99 13.18 -17.89
N GLU A 131 6.25 13.56 -17.69
CA GLU A 131 6.93 13.51 -16.40
C GLU A 131 6.59 14.76 -15.57
N VAL A 132 5.47 14.71 -14.85
CA VAL A 132 5.22 15.63 -13.74
C VAL A 132 5.52 14.86 -12.45
N PRO A 133 6.65 15.14 -11.77
CA PRO A 133 7.07 14.38 -10.59
C PRO A 133 5.94 14.24 -9.58
N TRP A 134 5.79 13.04 -9.00
CA TRP A 134 4.76 12.66 -8.02
C TRP A 134 3.32 12.62 -8.55
N VAL A 135 2.95 13.52 -9.45
CA VAL A 135 1.60 13.59 -10.01
C VAL A 135 1.35 12.44 -10.96
N THR A 136 2.20 12.25 -11.97
CA THR A 136 2.03 11.16 -12.95
C THR A 136 2.18 9.80 -12.27
N HIS A 137 3.07 9.71 -11.29
CA HIS A 137 3.23 8.57 -10.38
C HIS A 137 1.90 8.21 -9.69
N ALA A 138 1.32 9.13 -8.91
CA ALA A 138 0.07 8.89 -8.19
C ALA A 138 -1.10 8.59 -9.15
N ILE A 139 -1.13 9.24 -10.32
CA ILE A 139 -2.14 8.95 -11.35
C ILE A 139 -1.99 7.51 -11.85
N ALA A 140 -0.78 7.03 -12.13
CA ALA A 140 -0.54 5.67 -12.61
C ALA A 140 -0.99 4.63 -11.58
N GLU A 141 -0.58 4.78 -10.32
CA GLU A 141 -0.94 3.84 -9.26
C GLU A 141 -2.46 3.87 -8.97
N TRP A 142 -3.09 5.05 -8.88
CA TRP A 142 -4.53 5.15 -8.63
C TRP A 142 -5.37 4.69 -9.83
N ALA A 143 -4.86 4.87 -11.05
CA ALA A 143 -5.49 4.32 -12.23
C ALA A 143 -5.43 2.78 -12.18
N MET A 144 -4.30 2.18 -11.80
CA MET A 144 -4.19 0.74 -11.61
C MET A 144 -5.16 0.25 -10.53
N ASP A 145 -5.17 0.89 -9.36
CA ASP A 145 -6.11 0.58 -8.26
C ASP A 145 -7.55 0.58 -8.74
N ARG A 146 -7.95 1.58 -9.53
CA ARG A 146 -9.29 1.66 -10.10
C ARG A 146 -9.57 0.52 -11.08
N HIS A 147 -8.57 0.15 -11.87
CA HIS A 147 -8.68 -0.90 -12.88
C HIS A 147 -8.92 -2.28 -12.25
N ILE A 148 -8.22 -2.58 -11.15
CA ILE A 148 -8.30 -3.87 -10.45
C ILE A 148 -9.33 -3.90 -9.32
N GLN A 149 -9.89 -2.76 -8.91
CA GLN A 149 -10.84 -2.66 -7.79
C GLN A 149 -11.94 -3.73 -7.78
N ARG A 150 -12.49 -4.08 -8.94
CA ARG A 150 -13.56 -5.08 -9.06
C ARG A 150 -13.10 -6.52 -8.86
N GLN A 151 -11.79 -6.74 -8.84
CA GLN A 151 -11.13 -8.04 -8.69
C GLN A 151 -10.68 -8.28 -7.25
N LEU A 152 -10.85 -7.32 -6.34
CA LEU A 152 -10.50 -7.46 -4.94
C LEU A 152 -11.61 -8.16 -4.15
N PHE A 153 -11.22 -9.15 -3.34
CA PHE A 153 -12.14 -9.79 -2.39
C PHE A 153 -12.35 -9.00 -1.09
N ALA A 154 -11.43 -8.10 -0.76
CA ALA A 154 -11.50 -7.24 0.41
C ALA A 154 -10.82 -5.90 0.14
N THR A 155 -11.32 -4.82 0.74
CA THR A 155 -10.69 -3.51 0.66
C THR A 155 -9.65 -3.34 1.77
N PRO A 156 -8.60 -2.53 1.56
CA PRO A 156 -7.64 -2.16 2.60
C PRO A 156 -8.33 -1.62 3.85
N ALA A 157 -9.28 -0.68 3.69
CA ALA A 157 -10.05 -0.17 4.81
C ALA A 157 -10.79 -1.27 5.59
N ALA A 158 -11.43 -2.22 4.92
CA ALA A 158 -12.11 -3.33 5.60
C ALA A 158 -11.12 -4.23 6.36
N LEU A 159 -9.96 -4.53 5.77
CA LEU A 159 -8.91 -5.35 6.38
C LEU A 159 -8.31 -4.66 7.61
N CYS A 160 -7.89 -3.40 7.47
CA CYS A 160 -7.33 -2.58 8.55
C CYS A 160 -8.33 -2.32 9.67
N ASN A 161 -9.64 -2.29 9.38
CA ASN A 161 -10.68 -2.16 10.41
C ASN A 161 -10.92 -3.47 11.16
N THR A 162 -11.02 -4.59 10.43
CA THR A 162 -11.34 -5.91 10.99
C THR A 162 -10.18 -6.47 11.81
N HIS A 163 -8.95 -6.34 11.31
CA HIS A 163 -7.76 -6.97 11.88
C HIS A 163 -6.87 -6.01 12.67
N ARG A 164 -7.37 -4.79 12.97
CA ARG A 164 -6.55 -3.72 13.55
C ARG A 164 -5.78 -4.12 14.80
N ASN A 165 -6.42 -4.87 15.70
CA ASN A 165 -5.80 -5.30 16.95
C ASN A 165 -4.66 -6.30 16.71
N GLN A 166 -4.84 -7.23 15.77
CA GLN A 166 -3.81 -8.21 15.39
C GLN A 166 -2.64 -7.51 14.69
N MET A 167 -2.94 -6.57 13.79
CA MET A 167 -1.93 -5.76 13.10
C MET A 167 -1.15 -4.87 14.07
N ALA A 168 -1.83 -4.20 15.02
CA ALA A 168 -1.18 -3.36 16.01
C ALA A 168 -0.29 -4.17 16.97
N ALA A 169 -0.72 -5.37 17.38
CA ALA A 169 0.10 -6.29 18.17
C ALA A 169 1.34 -6.77 17.40
N PHE A 170 1.17 -7.12 16.11
CA PHE A 170 2.29 -7.48 15.24
C PHE A 170 3.28 -6.33 15.10
N ILE A 171 2.79 -5.10 14.91
CA ILE A 171 3.65 -3.91 14.80
C ILE A 171 4.44 -3.71 16.10
N GLU A 172 3.80 -3.80 17.26
CA GLU A 172 4.45 -3.66 18.57
C GLU A 172 5.56 -4.70 18.79
N GLN A 173 5.39 -5.92 18.27
CA GLN A 173 6.40 -6.97 18.38
C GLN A 173 7.59 -6.77 17.43
N HIS A 174 7.36 -6.19 16.26
CA HIS A 174 8.35 -6.13 15.18
C HIS A 174 8.96 -4.75 14.96
N PHE A 175 8.36 -3.69 15.47
CA PHE A 175 8.80 -2.31 15.36
C PHE A 175 8.87 -1.68 16.74
N ASP A 176 9.75 -0.70 16.91
CA ASP A 176 9.82 0.10 18.14
C ASP A 176 8.66 1.12 18.18
N CYS A 177 7.44 0.59 18.31
CA CYS A 177 6.20 1.35 18.25
C CYS A 177 5.20 0.76 19.25
N THR A 178 4.59 1.61 20.07
CA THR A 178 3.56 1.16 21.01
C THR A 178 2.32 0.67 20.25
N ARG A 179 1.63 -0.34 20.80
CA ARG A 179 0.36 -0.82 20.23
C ARG A 179 -0.67 0.29 20.04
N HIS A 180 -0.71 1.28 20.93
CA HIS A 180 -1.62 2.41 20.83
C HIS A 180 -1.32 3.28 19.59
N ASN A 181 -0.05 3.63 19.38
CA ASN A 181 0.36 4.45 18.24
C ASN A 181 0.18 3.69 16.92
N ALA A 182 0.56 2.41 16.88
CA ALA A 182 0.30 1.53 15.74
C ALA A 182 -1.19 1.46 15.38
N TRP A 183 -2.06 1.31 16.38
CA TRP A 183 -3.51 1.29 16.18
C TRP A 183 -4.04 2.61 15.61
N ARG A 184 -3.53 3.75 16.07
CA ARG A 184 -3.90 5.08 15.55
C ARG A 184 -3.44 5.26 14.11
N SER A 185 -2.22 4.86 13.79
CA SER A 185 -1.69 4.88 12.41
C SER A 185 -2.55 4.03 11.47
N LEU A 186 -2.88 2.79 11.86
CA LEU A 186 -3.78 1.91 11.10
C LEU A 186 -5.17 2.53 10.88
N ARG A 187 -5.72 3.20 11.90
CA ARG A 187 -7.00 3.89 11.80
C ARG A 187 -6.92 5.06 10.81
N THR A 188 -5.85 5.83 10.83
CA THR A 188 -5.66 6.95 9.88
C THR A 188 -5.46 6.44 8.46
N LEU A 189 -4.62 5.42 8.24
CA LEU A 189 -4.43 4.79 6.93
C LEU A 189 -5.76 4.29 6.36
N SER A 190 -6.54 3.55 7.16
CA SER A 190 -7.85 3.05 6.74
C SER A 190 -8.83 4.18 6.38
N ARG A 191 -8.81 5.29 7.11
CA ARG A 191 -9.68 6.45 6.84
C ARG A 191 -9.25 7.20 5.60
N ALA A 192 -7.94 7.38 5.41
CA ALA A 192 -7.38 8.02 4.23
C ALA A 192 -7.74 7.23 2.97
N ASP A 193 -7.55 5.90 2.96
CA ASP A 193 -7.99 5.03 1.85
C ASP A 193 -9.51 5.18 1.62
N ALA A 194 -10.34 5.03 2.67
CA ALA A 194 -11.78 5.16 2.53
C ALA A 194 -12.22 6.52 1.93
N LEU A 195 -11.57 7.62 2.31
CA LEU A 195 -11.82 8.96 1.77
C LEU A 195 -11.36 9.08 0.29
N LEU A 196 -10.19 8.56 -0.05
CA LEU A 196 -9.69 8.52 -1.44
C LEU A 196 -10.64 7.72 -2.35
N ARG A 197 -11.20 6.62 -1.84
CA ARG A 197 -12.16 5.82 -2.61
C ARG A 197 -13.54 6.48 -2.68
N GLY A 198 -14.01 7.05 -1.58
CA GLY A 198 -15.28 7.78 -1.52
C GLY A 198 -15.32 9.02 -2.41
N SER A 199 -14.21 9.76 -2.52
CA SER A 199 -14.09 10.95 -3.37
C SER A 199 -14.04 10.66 -4.87
N ARG A 200 -13.86 9.38 -5.26
CA ARG A 200 -13.71 8.93 -6.65
C ARG A 200 -12.50 9.55 -7.38
N LEU A 201 -11.51 10.10 -6.66
CA LEU A 201 -10.27 10.64 -7.25
C LEU A 201 -9.55 9.59 -8.09
N HIS A 202 -9.38 8.38 -7.56
CA HIS A 202 -8.80 7.26 -8.31
C HIS A 202 -9.59 6.91 -9.60
N SER A 203 -10.91 7.11 -9.61
CA SER A 203 -11.73 6.96 -10.82
C SER A 203 -11.56 8.10 -11.83
N LEU A 204 -11.24 9.32 -11.36
CA LEU A 204 -10.89 10.44 -12.23
C LEU A 204 -9.52 10.20 -12.87
N CYS A 205 -8.51 9.77 -12.10
CA CYS A 205 -7.19 9.40 -12.62
C CYS A 205 -7.29 8.34 -13.72
N TYR A 206 -8.06 7.26 -13.50
CA TYR A 206 -8.27 6.23 -14.53
C TYR A 206 -8.96 6.77 -15.79
N ARG A 207 -9.97 7.65 -15.64
CA ARG A 207 -10.66 8.25 -16.78
C ARG A 207 -9.73 9.17 -17.57
N GLY A 208 -8.95 10.01 -16.89
CA GLY A 208 -7.94 10.87 -17.52
C GLY A 208 -6.88 10.05 -18.26
N ALA A 209 -6.32 9.03 -17.61
CA ALA A 209 -5.36 8.12 -18.21
C ALA A 209 -5.94 7.42 -19.45
N ARG A 210 -7.23 7.03 -19.43
CA ARG A 210 -7.88 6.38 -20.58
C ARG A 210 -8.08 7.33 -21.76
N VAL A 211 -8.26 8.63 -21.51
CA VAL A 211 -8.32 9.65 -22.57
C VAL A 211 -6.93 9.90 -23.16
N ALA A 212 -5.87 9.79 -22.36
CA ALA A 212 -4.49 9.95 -22.80
C ALA A 212 -3.91 8.69 -23.48
N ASP A 213 -4.42 7.50 -23.17
CA ASP A 213 -3.94 6.21 -23.67
C ASP A 213 -5.10 5.27 -24.03
N ASP A 214 -5.38 5.16 -25.34
CA ASP A 214 -6.43 4.27 -25.86
C ASP A 214 -6.17 2.77 -25.58
N ARG A 215 -4.91 2.39 -25.33
CA ARG A 215 -4.49 1.01 -25.02
C ARG A 215 -4.31 0.77 -23.52
N LEU A 216 -4.71 1.71 -22.66
CA LEU A 216 -4.52 1.65 -21.20
C LEU A 216 -4.90 0.30 -20.61
N ARG A 217 -6.10 -0.20 -20.95
CA ARG A 217 -6.61 -1.47 -20.41
C ARG A 217 -5.70 -2.65 -20.79
N GLN A 218 -5.23 -2.70 -22.03
CA GLN A 218 -4.33 -3.76 -22.48
C GLN A 218 -2.98 -3.69 -21.78
N ARG A 219 -2.42 -2.48 -21.62
CA ARG A 219 -1.16 -2.26 -20.92
C ARG A 219 -1.26 -2.62 -19.45
N PHE A 220 -2.32 -2.21 -18.76
CA PHE A 220 -2.51 -2.58 -17.35
C PHE A 220 -2.64 -4.09 -17.18
N ASN A 221 -3.43 -4.75 -18.03
CA ASN A 221 -3.56 -6.21 -18.03
C ASN A 221 -2.22 -6.94 -18.27
N HIS A 222 -1.23 -6.32 -18.92
CA HIS A 222 0.08 -6.93 -19.12
C HIS A 222 0.82 -7.13 -17.78
N TYR A 223 0.64 -6.23 -16.82
CA TYR A 223 1.23 -6.33 -15.49
C TYR A 223 0.47 -7.29 -14.55
N LEU A 224 -0.70 -7.78 -14.96
CA LEU A 224 -1.55 -8.67 -14.15
C LEU A 224 -1.47 -10.14 -14.57
N ARG A 225 -0.63 -10.48 -15.56
CA ARG A 225 -0.42 -11.82 -16.11
C ARG A 225 0.97 -12.32 -15.76
#